data_AF-A0A395WDD3-F1
#
_entry.id   AF-A0A395WDD3-F1
#
_cell.length_a   1.000
_cell.length_b   1.000
_cell.length_c   1.000
_cell.angle_alpha   90.00
_cell.angle_beta   90.00
_cell.angle_gamma   90.00
#
_symmetry.space_group_name_H-M   'P 1'
#
loop_
_entity.id
_entity.type
_entity.pdbx_description
1 polymer ?
#
loop_
_entity_poly.entity_id
_entity_poly.type
_entity_poly.pdbx_seq_one_letter_code
_entity_poly.pdbx_strand_id
1 'polypeptide(L)'
;MIISVIGSGGKTTYIHELKDKYVSLNKTVLMCTTTHMLIEEDTLVDPGYDEIMQRIEAYGYCHAGNRCGDLKIEALDEELLNQLKQVVDAILIEADGSKYLPLKFPSANEPVIDSDTDEIVLISNLNGLNQPVKDVVHRYKLTNLDPSEHVTPRIMQDLIRAYLKKLNKPVTIHVNGASDLYTRCVKALLEENVDVNLIRKEWFNMQPKLVILGCGHVSQYLAKMASILELYTIVIDNRKEFANSQHFPTADEIHCIDYAQMDSVLPDEENACYVIVTRGHKDDRLCLEKTIHKPHLYLGMIGSKGKVKKTFDALIEEGYLKEELSNVHAPIGLDIKAQTPAEISISILAELIEIKNTKFSSSVSKELLESNMHGTLCIIIDKKGSAPRGIGSMMLVHKDGVIDTIGGGKVEYQAILDAKECKKVMIKEYDLSNAESATLGMICGGYNKVLFIPV
;
A
#
# COMPACT_ATOMS: atom_id res chain seq x y z
N MET A 1 -2.82 23.53 29.09
CA MET A 1 -2.41 23.05 27.75
C MET A 1 -3.63 23.08 26.86
N ILE A 2 -3.54 23.71 25.69
CA ILE A 2 -4.67 23.85 24.76
C ILE A 2 -4.28 23.23 23.41
N ILE A 3 -5.04 22.23 22.97
CA ILE A 3 -4.79 21.49 21.73
C ILE A 3 -5.95 21.71 20.77
N SER A 4 -5.67 22.33 19.62
CA SER A 4 -6.67 22.47 18.55
C SER A 4 -6.51 21.35 17.54
N VAL A 5 -7.57 20.57 17.33
CA VAL A 5 -7.64 19.49 16.35
C VAL A 5 -8.41 19.98 15.11
N ILE A 6 -7.71 20.08 13.99
CA ILE A 6 -8.23 20.62 12.71
C ILE A 6 -8.25 19.53 11.62
N GLY A 7 -8.81 19.86 10.45
CA GLY A 7 -8.85 18.95 9.30
C GLY A 7 -10.10 18.06 9.26
N SER A 8 -9.93 16.79 8.93
CA SER A 8 -11.06 15.89 8.62
C SER A 8 -10.75 14.41 8.77
N GLY A 9 -11.79 13.59 8.94
CA GLY A 9 -11.66 12.13 8.95
C GLY A 9 -11.13 11.55 10.27
N GLY A 10 -11.83 11.83 11.38
CA GLY A 10 -11.53 11.25 12.69
C GLY A 10 -11.11 12.23 13.79
N LYS A 11 -11.45 13.52 13.67
CA LYS A 11 -11.13 14.52 14.70
C LYS A 11 -11.71 14.18 16.06
N THR A 12 -13.01 13.93 16.13
CA THR A 12 -13.72 13.59 17.36
C THR A 12 -13.13 12.33 17.99
N THR A 13 -12.88 11.30 17.19
CA THR A 13 -12.21 10.06 17.64
C THR A 13 -10.84 10.35 18.25
N TYR A 14 -10.01 11.16 17.58
CA TYR A 14 -8.68 11.53 18.07
C TYR A 14 -8.76 12.38 19.36
N ILE A 15 -9.75 13.26 19.48
CA ILE A 15 -10.00 14.03 20.71
C ILE A 15 -10.35 13.09 21.86
N HIS A 16 -11.20 12.08 21.64
CA HIS A 16 -11.52 11.07 22.65
C HIS A 16 -10.28 10.28 23.09
N GLU A 17 -9.42 9.87 22.15
CA GLU A 17 -8.15 9.20 22.45
C GLU A 17 -7.21 10.10 23.30
N LEU A 18 -7.12 11.39 22.96
CA LEU A 18 -6.36 12.36 23.75
C LEU A 18 -6.96 12.55 25.14
N LYS A 19 -8.29 12.64 25.26
CA LYS A 19 -8.98 12.74 26.53
C LYS A 19 -8.67 11.55 27.41
N ASP A 20 -8.80 10.32 26.91
CA ASP A 20 -8.48 9.11 27.66
C ASP A 20 -7.02 9.09 28.11
N LYS A 21 -6.09 9.51 27.24
CA LYS A 21 -4.68 9.65 27.57
C LYS A 21 -4.45 10.64 28.72
N TYR A 22 -4.99 11.85 28.65
CA TYR A 22 -4.79 12.87 29.69
C TYR A 22 -5.47 12.49 31.02
N VAL A 23 -6.68 11.94 30.97
CA VAL A 23 -7.37 11.42 32.16
C VAL A 23 -6.54 10.30 32.82
N SER A 24 -5.95 9.38 32.03
CA SER A 24 -5.07 8.33 32.57
C SER A 24 -3.80 8.86 33.27
N LEU A 25 -3.41 10.10 32.96
CA LEU A 25 -2.31 10.84 33.59
C LEU A 25 -2.79 11.69 34.78
N ASN A 26 -4.02 11.48 35.27
CA ASN A 26 -4.69 12.28 36.29
C ASN A 26 -4.74 13.78 35.95
N LYS A 27 -4.93 14.11 34.68
CA LYS A 27 -5.14 15.49 34.22
C LYS A 27 -6.63 15.77 34.02
N THR A 28 -7.05 16.96 34.40
CA THR A 28 -8.41 17.45 34.12
C THR A 28 -8.55 17.85 32.65
N VAL A 29 -9.63 17.42 32.00
CA VAL A 29 -9.82 17.62 30.55
C VAL A 29 -11.14 18.32 30.23
N LEU A 30 -11.09 19.33 29.38
CA LEU A 30 -12.27 19.91 28.75
C LEU A 30 -12.24 19.62 27.25
N MET A 31 -13.31 19.03 26.72
CA MET A 31 -13.55 18.89 25.28
C MET A 31 -14.60 19.92 24.84
N CYS A 32 -14.30 20.70 23.80
CA CYS A 32 -15.21 21.70 23.24
C CYS A 32 -14.91 21.95 21.75
N THR A 33 -15.61 22.91 21.13
CA THR A 33 -15.43 23.26 19.72
C THR A 33 -15.26 24.76 19.51
N THR A 34 -14.58 25.16 18.44
CA THR A 34 -14.61 26.56 17.91
C THR A 34 -15.66 26.74 16.82
N THR A 35 -16.26 25.66 16.33
CA THR A 35 -17.24 25.71 15.25
C THR A 35 -18.51 24.97 15.66
N HIS A 36 -18.75 23.78 15.13
CA HIS A 36 -19.90 22.98 15.49
C HIS A 36 -19.49 21.52 15.66
N MET A 37 -19.95 20.88 16.73
CA MET A 37 -19.82 19.45 16.99
C MET A 37 -21.20 18.81 17.17
N LEU A 38 -21.31 17.50 16.99
CA LEU A 38 -22.53 16.78 17.35
C LEU A 38 -22.68 16.72 18.87
N ILE A 39 -23.92 16.76 19.35
CA ILE A 39 -24.23 16.44 20.75
C ILE A 39 -24.07 14.93 20.94
N GLU A 40 -23.19 14.52 21.86
CA GLU A 40 -23.00 13.14 22.31
C GLU A 40 -23.81 12.91 23.62
N GLU A 41 -23.95 11.64 24.04
CA GLU A 41 -24.76 11.28 25.22
C GLU A 41 -24.29 11.96 26.51
N ASP A 42 -23.00 12.23 26.62
CA ASP A 42 -22.34 12.82 27.78
C ASP A 42 -21.97 14.31 27.61
N THR A 43 -22.45 14.96 26.54
CA THR A 43 -22.24 16.40 26.30
C THR A 43 -23.12 17.26 27.22
N LEU A 44 -22.50 18.16 27.98
CA LEU A 44 -23.21 19.25 28.65
C LEU A 44 -23.55 20.36 27.64
N VAL A 45 -24.83 20.72 27.55
CA VAL A 45 -25.36 21.69 26.58
C VAL A 45 -25.84 22.93 27.31
N ASP A 46 -25.39 24.10 26.84
CA ASP A 46 -25.58 25.40 27.49
C ASP A 46 -25.10 25.46 28.97
N PRO A 47 -23.93 24.87 29.33
CA PRO A 47 -23.57 24.73 30.74
C PRO A 47 -22.97 26.00 31.35
N GLY A 48 -23.15 26.13 32.67
CA GLY A 48 -22.40 27.09 33.49
C GLY A 48 -21.02 26.59 33.92
N TYR A 49 -20.21 27.49 34.50
CA TYR A 49 -18.90 27.15 35.05
C TYR A 49 -18.96 26.02 36.08
N ASP A 50 -19.86 26.13 37.07
CA ASP A 50 -19.97 25.17 38.17
C ASP A 50 -20.37 23.77 37.68
N GLU A 51 -21.22 23.67 36.65
CA GLU A 51 -21.65 22.40 36.07
C GLU A 51 -20.49 21.69 35.35
N ILE A 52 -19.69 22.45 34.60
CA ILE A 52 -18.47 21.92 33.93
C ILE A 52 -17.49 21.42 34.99
N MET A 53 -17.22 22.22 36.01
CA MET A 53 -16.26 21.86 37.06
C MET A 53 -16.72 20.64 37.86
N GLN A 54 -18.01 20.55 38.21
CA GLN A 54 -18.56 19.39 38.89
C GLN A 54 -18.41 18.11 38.05
N ARG A 55 -18.57 18.20 36.72
CA ARG A 55 -18.37 17.07 35.81
C ARG A 55 -16.90 16.65 35.75
N ILE A 56 -15.99 17.62 35.64
CA ILE A 56 -14.54 17.36 35.67
C ILE A 56 -14.12 16.73 37.01
N GLU A 57 -14.65 17.19 38.14
CA GLU A 57 -14.35 16.60 39.45
C GLU A 57 -14.85 15.16 39.57
N ALA A 58 -16.03 14.86 39.02
CA ALA A 58 -16.63 13.54 39.10
C ALA A 58 -15.97 12.50 38.17
N TYR A 59 -15.54 12.91 36.97
CA TYR A 59 -15.11 11.98 35.91
C TYR A 59 -13.69 12.23 35.37
N GLY A 60 -13.03 13.32 35.79
CA GLY A 60 -11.75 13.77 35.25
C GLY A 60 -11.86 14.55 33.94
N TYR A 61 -13.04 14.58 33.31
CA TYR A 61 -13.27 15.30 32.07
C TYR A 61 -14.69 15.87 31.95
N CYS A 62 -14.87 16.82 31.02
CA CYS A 62 -16.18 17.30 30.59
C CYS A 62 -16.17 17.57 29.08
N HIS A 63 -17.25 17.20 28.40
CA HIS A 63 -17.54 17.62 27.03
C HIS A 63 -18.65 18.68 27.09
N ALA A 64 -18.39 19.90 26.59
CA ALA A 64 -19.31 21.03 26.76
C ALA A 64 -19.35 21.97 25.55
N GLY A 65 -20.53 22.55 25.31
CA GLY A 65 -20.74 23.63 24.34
C GLY A 65 -22.15 24.23 24.40
N ASN A 66 -22.36 25.32 23.70
CA ASN A 66 -23.67 25.99 23.61
C ASN A 66 -24.53 25.33 22.54
N ARG A 67 -25.85 25.30 22.69
CA ARG A 67 -26.75 24.66 21.73
C ARG A 67 -26.78 25.40 20.40
N CYS A 68 -26.56 24.67 19.30
CA CYS A 68 -26.72 25.18 17.95
C CYS A 68 -27.60 24.24 17.12
N GLY A 69 -28.90 24.53 17.05
CA GLY A 69 -29.89 23.65 16.44
C GLY A 69 -30.18 22.39 17.28
N ASP A 70 -30.78 21.38 16.65
CA ASP A 70 -31.34 20.22 17.38
C ASP A 70 -30.28 19.20 17.83
N LEU A 71 -29.21 19.05 17.06
CA LEU A 71 -28.25 17.93 17.19
C LEU A 71 -26.79 18.38 17.35
N LYS A 72 -26.53 19.68 17.52
CA LYS A 72 -25.17 20.21 17.55
C LYS A 72 -24.94 21.19 18.69
N ILE A 73 -23.70 21.24 19.14
CA ILE A 73 -23.17 22.32 19.96
C ILE A 73 -22.32 23.26 19.09
N GLU A 74 -22.23 24.52 19.52
CA GLU A 74 -21.25 25.51 19.10
C GLU A 74 -20.31 25.88 20.25
N ALA A 75 -19.41 26.83 20.01
CA ALA A 75 -18.42 27.25 20.99
C ALA A 75 -19.06 27.74 22.30
N LEU A 76 -18.38 27.47 23.42
CA LEU A 76 -18.69 28.09 24.71
C LEU A 76 -18.48 29.60 24.64
N ASP A 77 -19.15 30.33 25.53
CA ASP A 77 -18.95 31.77 25.68
C ASP A 77 -17.48 32.09 25.97
N GLU A 78 -16.97 33.13 25.33
CA GLU A 78 -15.54 33.50 25.40
C GLU A 78 -15.09 33.76 26.85
N GLU A 79 -15.91 34.43 27.66
CA GLU A 79 -15.63 34.70 29.06
C GLU A 79 -15.53 33.39 29.88
N LEU A 80 -16.47 32.47 29.67
CA LEU A 80 -16.49 31.16 30.34
C LEU A 80 -15.28 30.31 29.94
N LEU A 81 -14.97 30.23 28.64
CA LEU A 81 -13.80 29.50 28.15
C LEU A 81 -12.51 30.09 28.74
N ASN A 82 -12.39 31.42 28.81
CA ASN A 82 -11.23 32.08 29.39
C ASN A 82 -11.05 31.80 30.89
N GLN A 83 -12.14 31.65 31.65
CA GLN A 83 -12.07 31.19 33.04
C GLN A 83 -11.57 29.74 33.13
N LEU A 84 -12.11 28.84 32.30
CA LEU A 84 -11.74 27.42 32.29
C LEU A 84 -10.28 27.19 31.88
N LYS A 85 -9.74 27.99 30.95
CA LYS A 85 -8.31 27.98 30.55
C LYS A 85 -7.35 28.15 31.73
N GLN A 86 -7.77 28.80 32.82
CA GLN A 86 -6.93 29.02 33.99
C GLN A 86 -6.90 27.84 34.97
N VAL A 87 -7.89 26.94 34.89
CA VAL A 87 -8.11 25.89 35.91
C VAL A 87 -8.04 24.47 35.37
N VAL A 88 -8.32 24.26 34.08
CA VAL A 88 -8.29 22.94 33.44
C VAL A 88 -6.89 22.64 32.91
N ASP A 89 -6.35 21.45 33.20
CA ASP A 89 -5.01 21.05 32.75
C ASP A 89 -4.89 20.98 31.23
N ALA A 90 -5.90 20.38 30.56
CA ALA A 90 -5.93 20.17 29.12
C ALA A 90 -7.28 20.56 28.51
N ILE A 91 -7.26 21.44 27.50
CA ILE A 91 -8.45 21.79 26.71
C ILE A 91 -8.25 21.29 25.29
N LEU A 92 -9.15 20.42 24.83
CA LEU A 92 -9.15 19.79 23.52
C LEU A 92 -10.25 20.41 22.67
N ILE A 93 -9.86 21.14 21.63
CA ILE A 93 -10.76 21.95 20.83
C ILE A 93 -10.91 21.30 19.46
N GLU A 94 -12.11 20.85 19.10
CA GLU A 94 -12.41 20.50 17.72
C GLU A 94 -12.67 21.76 16.90
N ALA A 95 -11.87 21.96 15.88
CA ALA A 95 -12.04 23.01 14.89
C ALA A 95 -12.46 22.42 13.54
N ASP A 96 -12.95 23.27 12.64
CA ASP A 96 -13.09 22.96 11.23
C ASP A 96 -14.09 21.81 10.89
N GLY A 97 -15.36 22.13 10.65
CA GLY A 97 -16.36 21.15 10.18
C GLY A 97 -16.06 20.57 8.77
N SER A 98 -16.12 19.25 8.59
CA SER A 98 -15.79 18.56 7.32
C SER A 98 -16.95 17.83 6.64
N LYS A 99 -18.17 17.90 7.19
CA LYS A 99 -19.35 17.15 6.71
C LYS A 99 -19.10 15.63 6.59
N TYR A 100 -18.40 15.05 7.57
CA TYR A 100 -18.06 13.61 7.64
C TYR A 100 -17.17 13.09 6.51
N LEU A 101 -16.67 13.96 5.64
CA LEU A 101 -15.74 13.58 4.58
C LEU A 101 -14.34 13.34 5.18
N PRO A 102 -13.58 12.38 4.62
CA PRO A 102 -12.24 12.02 5.12
C PRO A 102 -11.20 13.10 4.84
N LEU A 103 -11.38 13.89 3.78
CA LEU A 103 -10.44 14.92 3.34
C LEU A 103 -11.11 16.29 3.28
N LYS A 104 -10.31 17.35 3.39
CA LYS A 104 -10.81 18.72 3.43
C LYS A 104 -9.80 19.72 2.89
N PHE A 105 -10.30 20.70 2.14
CA PHE A 105 -9.58 21.92 1.82
C PHE A 105 -10.05 23.07 2.73
N PRO A 106 -9.13 23.85 3.34
CA PRO A 106 -9.50 24.93 4.26
C PRO A 106 -10.14 26.10 3.50
N SER A 107 -11.24 26.64 4.03
CA SER A 107 -11.83 27.89 3.51
C SER A 107 -10.96 29.11 3.82
N ALA A 108 -11.25 30.28 3.26
CA ALA A 108 -10.48 31.51 3.53
C ALA A 108 -10.34 31.83 5.03
N ASN A 109 -11.38 31.54 5.83
CA ASN A 109 -11.42 31.83 7.27
C ASN A 109 -10.99 30.64 8.14
N GLU A 110 -10.52 29.55 7.53
CA GLU A 110 -10.03 28.37 8.26
C GLU A 110 -8.51 28.22 8.14
N PRO A 111 -7.86 27.61 9.15
CA PRO A 111 -8.47 26.98 10.33
C PRO A 111 -8.93 27.97 11.42
N VAL A 112 -10.06 27.69 12.06
CA VAL A 112 -10.57 28.51 13.19
C VAL A 112 -10.02 27.96 14.50
N ILE A 113 -8.90 28.51 14.96
CA ILE A 113 -8.17 28.08 16.17
C ILE A 113 -8.25 29.14 17.26
N ASP A 114 -8.27 28.71 18.51
CA ASP A 114 -8.15 29.60 19.67
C ASP A 114 -6.75 30.25 19.71
N SER A 115 -6.67 31.52 20.07
CA SER A 115 -5.40 32.27 20.10
C SER A 115 -4.38 31.66 21.07
N ASP A 116 -4.86 31.09 22.17
CA ASP A 116 -4.07 30.50 23.25
C ASP A 116 -3.70 29.03 22.97
N THR A 117 -4.05 28.50 21.78
CA THR A 117 -3.66 27.14 21.37
C THR A 117 -2.15 26.94 21.48
N ASP A 118 -1.74 25.96 22.28
CA ASP A 118 -0.34 25.56 22.45
C ASP A 118 0.10 24.61 21.32
N GLU A 119 -0.75 23.64 20.97
CA GLU A 119 -0.48 22.62 19.96
C GLU A 119 -1.60 22.52 18.92
N ILE A 120 -1.22 22.31 17.66
CA ILE A 120 -2.18 22.08 16.57
C ILE A 120 -1.98 20.65 16.05
N VAL A 121 -3.07 19.88 16.00
CA VAL A 121 -3.08 18.57 15.35
C VAL A 121 -3.94 18.61 14.10
N LEU A 122 -3.34 18.34 12.94
CA LEU A 122 -4.02 18.25 11.66
C LEU A 122 -4.37 16.80 11.33
N ILE A 123 -5.66 16.50 11.30
CA ILE A 123 -6.18 15.19 10.95
C ILE A 123 -6.44 15.08 9.44
N SER A 124 -5.97 13.99 8.86
CA SER A 124 -6.30 13.54 7.51
C SER A 124 -6.59 12.04 7.51
N ASN A 125 -7.23 11.51 6.48
CA ASN A 125 -7.66 10.10 6.48
C ASN A 125 -7.52 9.45 5.10
N LEU A 126 -6.82 8.31 5.07
CA LEU A 126 -6.53 7.51 3.88
C LEU A 126 -7.76 6.82 3.29
N ASN A 127 -8.90 6.79 3.98
CA ASN A 127 -10.16 6.29 3.42
C ASN A 127 -10.64 7.11 2.20
N GLY A 128 -10.12 8.33 2.00
CA GLY A 128 -10.34 9.10 0.78
C GLY A 128 -9.48 8.66 -0.42
N LEU A 129 -8.44 7.85 -0.21
CA LEU A 129 -7.50 7.44 -1.26
C LEU A 129 -8.20 6.57 -2.32
N ASN A 130 -7.87 6.78 -3.59
CA ASN A 130 -8.47 6.08 -4.74
C ASN A 130 -10.00 6.21 -4.81
N GLN A 131 -10.57 7.30 -4.28
CA GLN A 131 -11.98 7.67 -4.45
C GLN A 131 -12.08 8.96 -5.27
N PRO A 132 -13.20 9.20 -5.99
CA PRO A 132 -13.37 10.44 -6.74
C PRO A 132 -13.35 11.67 -5.83
N VAL A 133 -12.59 12.71 -6.21
CA VAL A 133 -12.39 13.93 -5.40
C VAL A 133 -13.70 14.53 -4.88
N LYS A 134 -14.73 14.61 -5.73
CA LYS A 134 -16.03 15.20 -5.37
C LYS A 134 -16.74 14.49 -4.21
N ASP A 135 -16.46 13.21 -4.02
CA ASP A 135 -17.15 12.34 -3.07
C ASP A 135 -16.45 12.33 -1.70
N VAL A 136 -15.14 12.63 -1.66
CA VAL A 136 -14.32 12.47 -0.45
C VAL A 136 -13.58 13.73 0.02
N VAL A 137 -13.52 14.79 -0.78
CA VAL A 137 -12.84 16.04 -0.42
C VAL A 137 -13.84 17.16 -0.13
N HIS A 138 -13.95 17.54 1.14
CA HIS A 138 -14.75 18.70 1.54
C HIS A 138 -14.20 19.99 0.92
N ARG A 139 -15.07 20.74 0.25
CA ARG A 139 -14.75 22.00 -0.46
C ARG A 139 -13.71 21.86 -1.57
N TYR A 140 -13.69 20.71 -2.26
CA TYR A 140 -12.89 20.53 -3.46
C TYR A 140 -13.08 21.65 -4.50
N LYS A 141 -14.28 22.29 -4.56
CA LYS A 141 -14.56 23.44 -5.44
C LYS A 141 -13.69 24.68 -5.21
N LEU A 142 -12.98 24.75 -4.07
CA LEU A 142 -12.00 25.82 -3.77
C LEU A 142 -10.59 25.47 -4.30
N THR A 143 -10.43 24.30 -4.92
CA THR A 143 -9.19 23.81 -5.51
C THR A 143 -9.32 23.78 -7.03
N ASN A 144 -8.21 23.51 -7.71
CA ASN A 144 -8.20 23.28 -9.17
C ASN A 144 -8.31 21.78 -9.52
N LEU A 145 -8.73 20.93 -8.58
CA LEU A 145 -8.87 19.48 -8.79
C LEU A 145 -10.09 19.17 -9.66
N ASP A 146 -9.96 18.16 -10.51
CA ASP A 146 -11.06 17.60 -11.29
C ASP A 146 -11.99 16.81 -10.34
N PRO A 147 -13.31 17.09 -10.30
CA PRO A 147 -14.24 16.34 -9.44
C PRO A 147 -14.25 14.83 -9.68
N SER A 148 -13.90 14.38 -10.88
CA SER A 148 -13.90 12.98 -11.31
C SER A 148 -12.55 12.28 -11.18
N GLU A 149 -11.45 13.02 -10.96
CA GLU A 149 -10.16 12.39 -10.71
C GLU A 149 -10.17 11.66 -9.37
N HIS A 150 -9.37 10.59 -9.28
CA HIS A 150 -9.23 9.84 -8.05
C HIS A 150 -8.18 10.48 -7.16
N VAL A 151 -8.47 10.58 -5.86
CA VAL A 151 -7.52 11.10 -4.89
C VAL A 151 -6.26 10.23 -4.86
N THR A 152 -5.12 10.88 -5.07
CA THR A 152 -3.78 10.29 -4.97
C THR A 152 -3.12 10.70 -3.64
N PRO A 153 -2.03 10.02 -3.22
CA PRO A 153 -1.24 10.48 -2.07
C PRO A 153 -0.76 11.92 -2.25
N ARG A 154 -0.46 12.32 -3.49
CA ARG A 154 -0.03 13.67 -3.82
C ARG A 154 -1.12 14.70 -3.55
N ILE A 155 -2.36 14.41 -3.97
CA ILE A 155 -3.52 15.27 -3.66
C ILE A 155 -3.68 15.41 -2.14
N MET A 156 -3.60 14.31 -1.39
CA MET A 156 -3.68 14.37 0.08
C MET A 156 -2.57 15.24 0.69
N GLN A 157 -1.33 15.10 0.21
CA GLN A 157 -0.21 15.93 0.64
C GLN A 157 -0.42 17.42 0.33
N ASP A 158 -0.98 17.74 -0.84
CA ASP A 158 -1.27 19.13 -1.22
C ASP A 158 -2.40 19.73 -0.36
N LEU A 159 -3.41 18.93 0.02
CA LEU A 159 -4.45 19.35 0.98
C LEU A 159 -3.85 19.63 2.37
N ILE A 160 -2.97 18.76 2.87
CA ILE A 160 -2.25 18.97 4.13
C ILE A 160 -1.42 20.25 4.06
N ARG A 161 -0.65 20.44 2.98
CA ARG A 161 0.18 21.63 2.79
C ARG A 161 -0.64 22.92 2.66
N ALA A 162 -1.88 22.85 2.18
CA ALA A 162 -2.78 24.01 2.16
C ALA A 162 -3.11 24.50 3.58
N TYR A 163 -3.26 23.58 4.54
CA TYR A 163 -3.40 23.91 5.96
C TYR A 163 -2.10 24.49 6.54
N LEU A 164 -0.97 23.81 6.33
CA LEU A 164 0.32 24.24 6.87
C LEU A 164 0.71 25.66 6.43
N LYS A 165 0.39 26.05 5.19
CA LYS A 165 0.66 27.41 4.66
C LYS A 165 -0.10 28.52 5.38
N LYS A 166 -1.21 28.20 6.05
CA LYS A 166 -2.04 29.19 6.77
C LYS A 166 -1.67 29.31 8.24
N LEU A 167 -0.82 28.42 8.74
CA LEU A 167 -0.50 28.29 10.15
C LEU A 167 0.93 28.76 10.41
N ASN A 168 1.07 29.59 11.44
CA ASN A 168 2.36 30.13 11.88
C ASN A 168 2.89 29.41 13.13
N LYS A 169 2.20 28.38 13.60
CA LYS A 169 2.58 27.53 14.74
C LYS A 169 2.99 26.13 14.24
N PRO A 170 3.86 25.40 14.94
CA PRO A 170 4.14 24.00 14.64
C PRO A 170 2.85 23.16 14.62
N VAL A 171 2.74 22.27 13.64
CA VAL A 171 1.57 21.40 13.46
C VAL A 171 2.02 19.95 13.47
N THR A 172 1.40 19.15 14.31
CA THR A 172 1.52 17.69 14.27
C THR A 172 0.50 17.16 13.26
N ILE A 173 0.95 16.40 12.27
CA ILE A 173 0.05 15.77 11.30
C ILE A 173 -0.26 14.36 11.80
N HIS A 174 -1.53 13.98 11.75
CA HIS A 174 -1.97 12.63 12.09
C HIS A 174 -2.86 12.08 10.99
N VAL A 175 -2.50 10.92 10.46
CA VAL A 175 -3.17 10.29 9.34
C VAL A 175 -3.81 8.98 9.75
N ASN A 176 -5.13 8.89 9.56
CA ASN A 176 -5.93 7.71 9.85
C ASN A 176 -6.10 6.79 8.63
N GLY A 177 -6.58 5.57 8.86
CA GLY A 177 -7.08 4.67 7.80
C GLY A 177 -6.00 3.88 7.04
N ALA A 178 -4.80 3.70 7.59
CA ALA A 178 -3.81 2.80 7.02
C ALA A 178 -4.17 1.34 7.32
N SER A 179 -4.19 0.47 6.30
CA SER A 179 -4.63 -0.93 6.40
C SER A 179 -3.66 -1.95 5.80
N ASP A 180 -2.70 -1.51 4.98
CA ASP A 180 -1.71 -2.35 4.32
C ASP A 180 -0.31 -1.70 4.37
N LEU A 181 0.72 -2.41 3.93
CA LEU A 181 2.10 -1.90 3.95
C LEU A 181 2.26 -0.59 3.17
N TYR A 182 1.61 -0.47 2.01
CA TYR A 182 1.69 0.74 1.18
C TYR A 182 1.08 1.96 1.89
N THR A 183 -0.13 1.82 2.42
CA THR A 183 -0.85 2.88 3.13
C THR A 183 -0.18 3.25 4.45
N ARG A 184 0.49 2.31 5.14
CA ARG A 184 1.37 2.62 6.28
C ARG A 184 2.56 3.48 5.87
N CYS A 185 3.21 3.17 4.74
CA CYS A 185 4.28 4.01 4.20
C CYS A 185 3.77 5.41 3.83
N VAL A 186 2.64 5.51 3.12
CA VAL A 186 2.03 6.80 2.76
C VAL A 186 1.69 7.60 4.01
N LYS A 187 1.12 6.96 5.05
CA LYS A 187 0.86 7.58 6.35
C LYS A 187 2.13 8.21 6.92
N ALA A 188 3.21 7.45 7.06
CA ALA A 188 4.47 7.94 7.62
C ALA A 188 5.05 9.13 6.82
N LEU A 189 5.02 9.05 5.48
CA LEU A 189 5.46 10.15 4.62
C LEU A 189 4.59 11.40 4.77
N LEU A 190 3.26 11.25 4.87
CA LEU A 190 2.35 12.38 5.07
C LEU A 190 2.51 13.00 6.45
N GLU A 191 2.63 12.20 7.51
CA GLU A 191 2.80 12.66 8.90
C GLU A 191 4.10 13.44 9.09
N GLU A 192 5.17 13.07 8.38
CA GLU A 192 6.44 13.80 8.39
C GLU A 192 6.57 14.83 7.25
N ASN A 193 5.51 15.02 6.44
CA ASN A 193 5.49 15.91 5.28
C ASN A 193 6.65 15.69 4.28
N VAL A 194 7.12 14.44 4.17
CA VAL A 194 8.11 13.99 3.19
C VAL A 194 7.42 13.74 1.86
N ASP A 195 8.09 14.00 0.72
CA ASP A 195 7.50 13.80 -0.61
C ASP A 195 6.98 12.37 -0.80
N VAL A 196 5.68 12.24 -1.01
CA VAL A 196 5.00 10.95 -1.18
C VAL A 196 5.35 10.28 -2.51
N ASN A 197 5.88 11.03 -3.48
CA ASN A 197 6.32 10.48 -4.77
C ASN A 197 7.62 9.67 -4.69
N LEU A 198 8.26 9.60 -3.52
CA LEU A 198 9.43 8.74 -3.29
C LEU A 198 9.07 7.25 -3.34
N ILE A 199 7.80 6.90 -3.16
CA ILE A 199 7.29 5.54 -3.27
C ILE A 199 6.26 5.44 -4.39
N ARG A 200 6.11 4.23 -4.93
CA ARG A 200 5.13 3.93 -5.98
C ARG A 200 4.27 2.76 -5.55
N LYS A 201 2.95 2.84 -5.75
CA LYS A 201 2.01 1.79 -5.36
C LYS A 201 2.36 0.46 -6.00
N GLU A 202 2.84 0.50 -7.24
CA GLU A 202 3.19 -0.69 -8.04
C GLU A 202 4.32 -1.51 -7.43
N TRP A 203 5.18 -0.91 -6.59
CA TRP A 203 6.23 -1.62 -5.88
C TRP A 203 5.69 -2.51 -4.74
N PHE A 204 4.47 -2.27 -4.29
CA PHE A 204 3.80 -3.03 -3.23
C PHE A 204 2.82 -4.07 -3.77
N ASN A 205 2.80 -4.29 -5.09
CA ASN A 205 1.96 -5.31 -5.69
C ASN A 205 2.53 -6.71 -5.41
N MET A 206 1.65 -7.68 -5.18
CA MET A 206 2.02 -9.08 -5.01
C MET A 206 2.64 -9.65 -6.28
N GLN A 207 3.68 -10.49 -6.17
CA GLN A 207 4.28 -11.15 -7.34
C GLN A 207 3.23 -11.90 -8.18
N PRO A 208 3.39 -11.90 -9.52
CA PRO A 208 2.64 -12.78 -10.42
C PRO A 208 2.67 -14.24 -9.98
N LYS A 209 1.51 -14.89 -10.04
CA LYS A 209 1.39 -16.34 -9.92
C LYS A 209 1.64 -16.99 -11.27
N LEU A 210 2.45 -18.04 -11.30
CA LEU A 210 2.65 -18.88 -12.48
C LEU A 210 1.71 -20.09 -12.41
N VAL A 211 0.71 -20.09 -13.29
CA VAL A 211 -0.23 -21.21 -13.47
C VAL A 211 0.26 -22.09 -14.61
N ILE A 212 0.60 -23.34 -14.29
CA ILE A 212 1.08 -24.33 -15.25
C ILE A 212 -0.05 -25.32 -15.52
N LEU A 213 -0.60 -25.26 -16.74
CA LEU A 213 -1.69 -26.11 -17.21
C LEU A 213 -1.08 -27.30 -17.97
N GLY A 214 -1.11 -28.47 -17.33
CA GLY A 214 -0.44 -29.68 -17.78
C GLY A 214 0.73 -30.05 -16.89
N CYS A 215 0.76 -31.32 -16.45
CA CYS A 215 1.79 -31.87 -15.56
C CYS A 215 2.76 -32.81 -16.31
N GLY A 216 3.23 -32.42 -17.49
CA GLY A 216 4.22 -33.16 -18.28
C GLY A 216 5.67 -32.97 -17.80
N HIS A 217 6.64 -33.54 -18.54
CA HIS A 217 8.07 -33.41 -18.19
C HIS A 217 8.57 -31.96 -18.22
N VAL A 218 8.13 -31.14 -19.18
CA VAL A 218 8.48 -29.71 -19.23
C VAL A 218 8.01 -29.02 -17.96
N SER A 219 6.77 -29.27 -17.53
CA SER A 219 6.16 -28.67 -16.34
C SER A 219 6.95 -28.94 -15.06
N GLN A 220 7.53 -30.14 -14.91
CA GLN A 220 8.35 -30.48 -13.73
C GLN A 220 9.61 -29.62 -13.63
N TYR A 221 10.31 -29.41 -14.76
CA TYR A 221 11.47 -28.51 -14.80
C TYR A 221 11.06 -27.05 -14.62
N LEU A 222 9.95 -26.64 -15.25
CA LEU A 222 9.39 -25.31 -15.14
C LEU A 222 9.05 -24.95 -13.69
N ALA A 223 8.30 -25.80 -12.98
CA ALA A 223 7.94 -25.58 -11.58
C ALA A 223 9.17 -25.50 -10.66
N LYS A 224 10.17 -26.37 -10.88
CA LYS A 224 11.42 -26.35 -10.10
C LYS A 224 12.21 -25.05 -10.31
N MET A 225 12.34 -24.60 -11.56
CA MET A 225 13.04 -23.37 -11.89
C MET A 225 12.26 -22.13 -11.42
N ALA A 226 10.93 -22.14 -11.52
CA ALA A 226 10.07 -21.07 -11.02
C ALA A 226 10.21 -20.88 -9.50
N SER A 227 10.31 -21.97 -8.73
CA SER A 227 10.58 -21.93 -7.29
C SER A 227 11.94 -21.26 -6.97
N ILE A 228 12.99 -21.53 -7.75
CA ILE A 228 14.29 -20.85 -7.62
C ILE A 228 14.18 -19.34 -7.90
N LEU A 229 13.26 -18.96 -8.78
CA LEU A 229 12.97 -17.57 -9.13
C LEU A 229 11.95 -16.91 -8.19
N GLU A 230 11.59 -17.58 -7.09
CA GLU A 230 10.64 -17.09 -6.08
C GLU A 230 9.25 -16.79 -6.66
N LEU A 231 8.85 -17.50 -7.72
CA LEU A 231 7.51 -17.41 -8.29
C LEU A 231 6.59 -18.39 -7.58
N TYR A 232 5.42 -17.89 -7.15
CA TYR A 232 4.35 -18.73 -6.64
C TYR A 232 3.75 -19.56 -7.78
N THR A 233 3.69 -20.87 -7.61
CA THR A 233 3.34 -21.82 -8.67
C THR A 233 2.09 -22.62 -8.35
N ILE A 234 1.16 -22.62 -9.32
CA ILE A 234 -0.05 -23.43 -9.30
C ILE A 234 0.05 -24.42 -10.46
N VAL A 235 0.04 -25.72 -10.18
CA VAL A 235 0.05 -26.75 -11.24
C VAL A 235 -1.30 -27.45 -11.30
N ILE A 236 -1.84 -27.56 -12.52
CA ILE A 236 -3.18 -28.12 -12.75
C ILE A 236 -3.11 -29.20 -13.82
N ASP A 237 -3.68 -30.36 -13.53
CA ASP A 237 -3.79 -31.45 -14.49
C ASP A 237 -4.89 -32.44 -14.06
N ASN A 238 -5.56 -33.10 -15.01
CA ASN A 238 -6.65 -34.02 -14.71
C ASN A 238 -6.22 -35.45 -14.35
N ARG A 239 -4.91 -35.73 -14.32
CA ARG A 239 -4.35 -37.07 -14.11
C ARG A 239 -3.64 -37.18 -12.76
N LYS A 240 -4.17 -38.00 -11.86
CA LYS A 240 -3.65 -38.19 -10.48
C LYS A 240 -2.22 -38.69 -10.44
N GLU A 241 -1.82 -39.48 -11.42
CA GLU A 241 -0.46 -40.02 -11.51
C GLU A 241 0.58 -38.95 -11.88
N PHE A 242 0.16 -37.76 -12.33
CA PHE A 242 1.06 -36.64 -12.65
C PHE A 242 0.91 -35.44 -11.70
N ALA A 243 -0.31 -35.00 -11.40
CA ALA A 243 -0.56 -33.89 -10.47
C ALA A 243 -0.45 -34.36 -9.02
N ASN A 244 0.78 -34.51 -8.53
CA ASN A 244 1.06 -34.87 -7.14
C ASN A 244 2.41 -34.32 -6.67
N SER A 245 2.60 -34.31 -5.35
CA SER A 245 3.79 -33.76 -4.69
C SER A 245 5.08 -34.56 -4.95
N GLN A 246 5.00 -35.81 -5.44
CA GLN A 246 6.19 -36.56 -5.84
C GLN A 246 6.79 -35.98 -7.12
N HIS A 247 5.94 -35.56 -8.07
CA HIS A 247 6.39 -34.92 -9.31
C HIS A 247 6.60 -33.41 -9.20
N PHE A 248 5.88 -32.75 -8.28
CA PHE A 248 5.93 -31.30 -8.07
C PHE A 248 6.23 -30.95 -6.61
N PRO A 249 7.38 -31.36 -6.06
CA PRO A 249 7.70 -31.13 -4.64
C PRO A 249 7.93 -29.66 -4.27
N THR A 250 8.14 -28.79 -5.27
CA THR A 250 8.37 -27.35 -5.09
C THR A 250 7.17 -26.49 -5.50
N ALA A 251 6.06 -27.09 -5.93
CA ALA A 251 4.88 -26.32 -6.30
C ALA A 251 4.12 -25.88 -5.05
N ASP A 252 3.65 -24.64 -5.02
CA ASP A 252 2.88 -24.08 -3.90
C ASP A 252 1.47 -24.69 -3.86
N GLU A 253 0.87 -24.90 -5.03
CA GLU A 253 -0.44 -25.54 -5.16
C GLU A 253 -0.45 -26.61 -6.27
N ILE A 254 -1.10 -27.73 -5.99
CA ILE A 254 -1.25 -28.86 -6.92
C ILE A 254 -2.72 -29.24 -6.99
N HIS A 255 -3.33 -29.05 -8.15
CA HIS A 255 -4.76 -29.31 -8.37
C HIS A 255 -4.95 -30.43 -9.39
N CYS A 256 -5.41 -31.59 -8.91
CA CYS A 256 -5.75 -32.71 -9.77
C CYS A 256 -7.24 -32.68 -10.17
N ILE A 257 -7.57 -31.96 -11.24
CA ILE A 257 -8.96 -31.61 -11.61
C ILE A 257 -9.14 -31.58 -13.13
N ASP A 258 -10.36 -31.86 -13.60
CA ASP A 258 -10.70 -31.71 -15.02
C ASP A 258 -10.58 -30.24 -15.47
N TYR A 259 -9.91 -29.98 -16.59
CA TYR A 259 -9.73 -28.63 -17.13
C TYR A 259 -11.06 -27.92 -17.40
N ALA A 260 -12.15 -28.65 -17.66
CA ALA A 260 -13.48 -28.04 -17.83
C ALA A 260 -13.99 -27.38 -16.53
N GLN A 261 -13.47 -27.79 -15.36
CA GLN A 261 -13.90 -27.35 -14.03
C GLN A 261 -12.88 -26.39 -13.37
N MET A 262 -11.75 -26.10 -14.03
CA MET A 262 -10.62 -25.42 -13.41
C MET A 262 -10.86 -23.96 -13.02
N ASP A 263 -11.94 -23.33 -13.47
CA ASP A 263 -12.26 -21.93 -13.16
C ASP A 263 -12.23 -21.63 -11.66
N SER A 264 -12.59 -22.61 -10.82
CA SER A 264 -12.61 -22.51 -9.35
C SER A 264 -11.23 -22.41 -8.70
N VAL A 265 -10.16 -22.77 -9.41
CA VAL A 265 -8.78 -22.76 -8.92
C VAL A 265 -7.87 -21.82 -9.71
N LEU A 266 -8.38 -21.17 -10.75
CA LEU A 266 -7.61 -20.15 -11.47
C LEU A 266 -7.56 -18.85 -10.65
N PRO A 267 -6.40 -18.17 -10.61
CA PRO A 267 -6.29 -16.85 -10.02
C PRO A 267 -7.20 -15.85 -10.73
N ASP A 268 -7.73 -14.88 -9.98
CA ASP A 268 -8.49 -13.75 -10.51
C ASP A 268 -7.62 -12.48 -10.62
N GLU A 269 -6.35 -12.56 -10.23
CA GLU A 269 -5.40 -11.45 -10.27
C GLU A 269 -4.97 -11.09 -11.71
N GLU A 270 -5.00 -9.80 -12.05
CA GLU A 270 -4.61 -9.28 -13.38
C GLU A 270 -3.17 -9.60 -13.79
N ASN A 271 -2.32 -9.86 -12.81
CA ASN A 271 -0.91 -10.14 -13.05
C ASN A 271 -0.60 -11.64 -13.15
N ALA A 272 -1.60 -12.52 -13.25
CA ALA A 272 -1.37 -13.96 -13.43
C ALA A 272 -0.63 -14.29 -14.73
N CYS A 273 0.22 -15.32 -14.69
CA CYS A 273 0.94 -15.85 -15.85
C CYS A 273 0.48 -17.28 -16.13
N TYR A 274 -0.14 -17.51 -17.28
CA TYR A 274 -0.63 -18.83 -17.70
C TYR A 274 0.34 -19.49 -18.69
N VAL A 275 0.74 -20.73 -18.41
CA VAL A 275 1.57 -21.56 -19.29
C VAL A 275 0.82 -22.84 -19.61
N ILE A 276 0.40 -22.97 -20.87
CA ILE A 276 -0.32 -24.14 -21.38
C ILE A 276 0.69 -25.12 -22.00
N VAL A 277 0.89 -26.25 -21.33
CA VAL A 277 1.85 -27.31 -21.65
C VAL A 277 1.23 -28.71 -21.46
N THR A 278 0.03 -28.91 -22.00
CA THR A 278 -0.73 -30.16 -21.82
C THR A 278 -0.20 -31.30 -22.73
N ARG A 279 -0.87 -32.48 -22.71
CA ARG A 279 -0.46 -33.64 -23.54
C ARG A 279 -0.94 -33.57 -25.00
N GLY A 280 -1.74 -32.58 -25.39
CA GLY A 280 -2.15 -32.48 -26.79
C GLY A 280 -3.25 -31.48 -27.10
N HIS A 281 -3.49 -31.34 -28.41
CA HIS A 281 -4.29 -30.28 -29.03
C HIS A 281 -5.65 -30.00 -28.40
N LYS A 282 -6.35 -31.04 -27.94
CA LYS A 282 -7.69 -30.89 -27.36
C LYS A 282 -7.63 -30.17 -26.00
N ASP A 283 -6.71 -30.59 -25.14
CA ASP A 283 -6.57 -30.03 -23.80
C ASP A 283 -5.89 -28.66 -23.85
N ASP A 284 -4.92 -28.45 -24.76
CA ASP A 284 -4.30 -27.14 -24.99
C ASP A 284 -5.36 -26.11 -25.41
N ARG A 285 -6.24 -26.49 -26.35
CA ARG A 285 -7.33 -25.65 -26.81
C ARG A 285 -8.32 -25.33 -25.69
N LEU A 286 -8.77 -26.34 -24.93
CA LEU A 286 -9.69 -26.12 -23.81
C LEU A 286 -9.08 -25.20 -22.75
N CYS A 287 -7.81 -25.37 -22.43
CA CYS A 287 -7.09 -24.49 -21.52
C CYS A 287 -7.05 -23.05 -22.05
N LEU A 288 -6.76 -22.88 -23.35
CA LEU A 288 -6.72 -21.56 -23.98
C LEU A 288 -8.08 -20.87 -23.92
N GLU A 289 -9.17 -21.57 -24.27
CA GLU A 289 -10.54 -21.03 -24.21
C GLU A 289 -10.90 -20.54 -22.79
N LYS A 290 -10.44 -21.25 -21.75
CA LYS A 290 -10.69 -20.90 -20.34
C LYS A 290 -9.85 -19.71 -19.86
N THR A 291 -8.65 -19.49 -20.41
CA THR A 291 -7.72 -18.46 -19.93
C THR A 291 -7.68 -17.20 -20.78
N ILE A 292 -8.09 -17.25 -22.06
CA ILE A 292 -7.90 -16.13 -23.01
C ILE A 292 -8.65 -14.85 -22.59
N HIS A 293 -9.81 -14.98 -21.96
CA HIS A 293 -10.59 -13.84 -21.46
C HIS A 293 -10.34 -13.54 -19.97
N LYS A 294 -9.52 -14.34 -19.29
CA LYS A 294 -9.11 -14.05 -17.91
C LYS A 294 -8.06 -12.94 -17.94
N PRO A 295 -8.07 -12.01 -16.97
CA PRO A 295 -6.98 -11.06 -16.80
C PRO A 295 -5.64 -11.79 -16.64
N HIS A 296 -4.62 -11.39 -17.40
CA HIS A 296 -3.30 -12.00 -17.35
C HIS A 296 -2.19 -11.04 -17.77
N LEU A 297 -1.02 -11.21 -17.14
CA LEU A 297 0.23 -10.57 -17.54
C LEU A 297 0.87 -11.27 -18.74
N TYR A 298 0.69 -12.59 -18.80
CA TYR A 298 1.27 -13.49 -19.77
C TYR A 298 0.37 -14.70 -20.01
N LEU A 299 0.16 -15.06 -21.27
CA LEU A 299 -0.53 -16.28 -21.68
C LEU A 299 0.28 -16.93 -22.80
N GLY A 300 0.89 -18.07 -22.48
CA GLY A 300 1.71 -18.83 -23.40
C GLY A 300 1.14 -20.21 -23.67
N MET A 301 1.24 -20.67 -24.91
CA MET A 301 0.79 -22.01 -25.30
C MET A 301 1.86 -22.76 -26.10
N ILE A 302 2.18 -23.97 -25.64
CA ILE A 302 3.11 -24.84 -26.35
C ILE A 302 2.52 -25.30 -27.69
N GLY A 303 3.38 -25.45 -28.69
CA GLY A 303 2.99 -26.03 -29.96
C GLY A 303 3.93 -25.63 -31.09
N SER A 304 4.05 -26.47 -32.12
CA SER A 304 4.77 -26.07 -33.34
C SER A 304 4.01 -24.98 -34.08
N LYS A 305 4.70 -24.08 -34.79
CA LYS A 305 4.09 -22.99 -35.59
C LYS A 305 2.89 -23.43 -36.44
N GLY A 306 3.01 -24.56 -37.15
CA GLY A 306 1.94 -25.08 -38.00
C GLY A 306 0.72 -25.61 -37.22
N LYS A 307 0.93 -26.15 -36.01
CA LYS A 307 -0.14 -26.62 -35.13
C LYS A 307 -0.87 -25.44 -34.49
N VAL A 308 -0.13 -24.48 -33.95
CA VAL A 308 -0.66 -23.23 -33.38
C VAL A 308 -1.53 -22.51 -34.39
N LYS A 309 -1.03 -22.34 -35.63
CA LYS A 309 -1.79 -21.69 -36.71
C LYS A 309 -3.16 -22.35 -36.92
N LYS A 310 -3.21 -23.69 -37.02
CA LYS A 310 -4.48 -24.41 -37.22
C LYS A 310 -5.45 -24.20 -36.05
N THR A 311 -4.96 -24.20 -34.82
CA THR A 311 -5.79 -23.93 -33.63
C THR A 311 -6.35 -22.51 -33.68
N PHE A 312 -5.53 -21.52 -34.03
CA PHE A 312 -5.97 -20.12 -34.10
C PHE A 312 -6.95 -19.88 -35.24
N ASP A 313 -6.70 -20.45 -36.42
CA ASP A 313 -7.63 -20.36 -37.57
C ASP A 313 -9.01 -20.91 -37.18
N ALA A 314 -9.08 -22.05 -36.48
CA ALA A 314 -10.33 -22.62 -36.00
C ALA A 314 -11.04 -21.74 -34.96
N LEU A 315 -10.30 -21.16 -34.00
CA LEU A 315 -10.89 -20.24 -33.02
C LEU A 315 -11.44 -18.97 -33.67
N ILE A 316 -10.76 -18.44 -34.69
CA ILE A 316 -11.26 -17.28 -35.45
C ILE A 316 -12.57 -17.64 -36.19
N GLU A 317 -12.65 -18.82 -36.81
CA GLU A 317 -13.88 -19.30 -37.45
C GLU A 317 -15.05 -19.44 -36.46
N GLU A 318 -14.74 -19.74 -35.19
CA GLU A 318 -15.71 -19.85 -34.10
C GLU A 318 -16.06 -18.51 -33.44
N GLY A 319 -15.45 -17.40 -33.87
CA GLY A 319 -15.82 -16.03 -33.49
C GLY A 319 -14.87 -15.32 -32.51
N TYR A 320 -13.72 -15.92 -32.17
CA TYR A 320 -12.70 -15.24 -31.36
C TYR A 320 -12.03 -14.10 -32.14
N LEU A 321 -11.73 -13.00 -31.44
CA LEU A 321 -11.10 -11.86 -32.09
C LEU A 321 -9.62 -12.15 -32.34
N LYS A 322 -9.15 -11.76 -33.53
CA LYS A 322 -7.74 -11.89 -33.91
C LYS A 322 -6.81 -11.13 -32.96
N GLU A 323 -7.29 -10.01 -32.40
CA GLU A 323 -6.55 -9.20 -31.43
C GLU A 323 -6.32 -9.97 -30.12
N GLU A 324 -7.32 -10.70 -29.62
CA GLU A 324 -7.20 -11.54 -28.41
C GLU A 324 -6.16 -12.63 -28.61
N LEU A 325 -6.21 -13.34 -29.74
CA LEU A 325 -5.25 -14.39 -30.08
C LEU A 325 -3.83 -13.85 -30.33
N SER A 326 -3.70 -12.59 -30.75
CA SER A 326 -2.38 -11.96 -30.94
C SER A 326 -1.63 -11.70 -29.63
N ASN A 327 -2.33 -11.69 -28.50
CA ASN A 327 -1.74 -11.58 -27.16
C ASN A 327 -1.26 -12.94 -26.61
N VAL A 328 -1.51 -14.05 -27.32
CA VAL A 328 -1.09 -15.39 -26.92
C VAL A 328 0.29 -15.72 -27.48
N HIS A 329 1.24 -16.02 -26.59
CA HIS A 329 2.60 -16.42 -26.94
C HIS A 329 2.63 -17.89 -27.39
N ALA A 330 2.47 -18.11 -28.70
CA ALA A 330 2.42 -19.45 -29.29
C ALA A 330 3.14 -19.48 -30.66
N PRO A 331 4.23 -20.26 -30.84
CA PRO A 331 4.89 -21.11 -29.84
C PRO A 331 5.41 -20.33 -28.64
N ILE A 332 5.23 -20.89 -27.45
CA ILE A 332 5.69 -20.31 -26.19
C ILE A 332 7.22 -20.27 -26.08
N GLY A 333 7.76 -19.24 -25.42
CA GLY A 333 9.16 -19.10 -25.06
C GLY A 333 10.04 -18.47 -26.15
N LEU A 334 11.20 -17.95 -25.74
CA LEU A 334 12.17 -17.34 -26.65
C LEU A 334 12.78 -18.39 -27.60
N ASP A 335 13.03 -18.03 -28.86
CA ASP A 335 13.67 -18.91 -29.87
C ASP A 335 15.18 -19.07 -29.63
N ILE A 336 15.54 -19.79 -28.56
CA ILE A 336 16.91 -20.11 -28.16
C ILE A 336 17.38 -21.47 -28.69
N LYS A 337 16.65 -22.06 -29.65
CA LYS A 337 16.91 -23.40 -30.19
C LYS A 337 16.88 -24.51 -29.13
N ALA A 338 16.00 -24.36 -28.14
CA ALA A 338 15.76 -25.36 -27.09
C ALA A 338 15.32 -26.71 -27.66
N GLN A 339 15.87 -27.80 -27.11
CA GLN A 339 15.60 -29.18 -27.52
C GLN A 339 15.15 -30.05 -26.34
N THR A 340 15.73 -29.86 -25.16
CA THR A 340 15.38 -30.65 -23.97
C THR A 340 14.24 -30.01 -23.16
N PRO A 341 13.50 -30.78 -22.33
CA PRO A 341 12.47 -30.20 -21.45
C PRO A 341 12.99 -29.09 -20.53
N ALA A 342 14.24 -29.21 -20.06
CA ALA A 342 14.89 -28.18 -19.25
C ALA A 342 15.18 -26.91 -20.06
N GLU A 343 15.73 -27.03 -21.28
CA GLU A 343 15.97 -25.89 -22.16
C GLU A 343 14.67 -25.20 -22.58
N ILE A 344 13.61 -25.97 -22.85
CA ILE A 344 12.28 -25.42 -23.14
C ILE A 344 11.76 -24.65 -21.94
N SER A 345 11.93 -25.17 -20.72
CA SER A 345 11.53 -24.47 -19.50
C SER A 345 12.29 -23.15 -19.30
N ILE A 346 13.59 -23.12 -19.60
CA ILE A 346 14.40 -21.89 -19.60
C ILE A 346 13.89 -20.90 -20.65
N SER A 347 13.60 -21.36 -21.86
CA SER A 347 13.04 -20.54 -22.94
C SER A 347 11.72 -19.87 -22.54
N ILE A 348 10.81 -20.62 -21.89
CA ILE A 348 9.54 -20.12 -21.37
C ILE A 348 9.76 -19.09 -20.26
N LEU A 349 10.58 -19.43 -19.25
CA LEU A 349 10.83 -18.53 -18.12
C LEU A 349 11.55 -17.25 -18.56
N ALA A 350 12.45 -17.32 -19.56
CA ALA A 350 13.11 -16.15 -20.09
C ALA A 350 12.11 -15.17 -20.74
N GLU A 351 11.18 -15.67 -21.56
CA GLU A 351 10.11 -14.85 -22.16
C GLU A 351 9.19 -14.27 -21.06
N LEU A 352 8.79 -15.11 -20.09
CA LEU A 352 7.96 -14.67 -18.97
C LEU A 352 8.64 -13.57 -18.16
N ILE A 353 9.92 -13.71 -17.83
CA ILE A 353 10.69 -12.71 -17.06
C ILE A 353 10.80 -11.40 -17.85
N GLU A 354 11.07 -11.46 -19.16
CA GLU A 354 11.15 -10.29 -20.03
C GLU A 354 9.83 -9.48 -19.99
N ILE A 355 8.70 -10.17 -20.17
CA ILE A 355 7.37 -9.54 -20.16
C ILE A 355 7.01 -9.06 -18.76
N LYS A 356 7.24 -9.90 -17.74
CA LYS A 356 6.98 -9.59 -16.34
C LYS A 356 7.72 -8.31 -15.96
N ASN A 357 9.03 -8.26 -16.13
CA ASN A 357 9.84 -7.14 -15.65
C ASN A 357 9.66 -5.87 -16.49
N THR A 358 9.11 -5.99 -17.70
CA THR A 358 8.70 -4.81 -18.51
C THR A 358 7.41 -4.18 -17.98
N LYS A 359 6.49 -4.99 -17.47
CA LYS A 359 5.13 -4.56 -17.09
C LYS A 359 4.90 -4.50 -15.58
N PHE A 360 5.72 -5.17 -14.79
CA PHE A 360 5.55 -5.40 -13.36
C PHE A 360 6.87 -5.12 -12.63
N SER A 361 6.83 -4.25 -11.61
CA SER A 361 8.03 -3.68 -10.98
C SER A 361 8.25 -4.07 -9.52
N SER A 362 7.30 -4.76 -8.88
CA SER A 362 7.49 -5.23 -7.51
C SER A 362 8.48 -6.41 -7.48
N SER A 363 9.27 -6.48 -6.41
CA SER A 363 10.09 -7.62 -6.02
C SER A 363 9.78 -8.10 -4.60
N VAL A 364 8.66 -7.62 -4.05
CA VAL A 364 8.28 -7.80 -2.64
C VAL A 364 7.67 -9.18 -2.43
N SER A 365 8.09 -9.87 -1.37
CA SER A 365 7.54 -11.17 -0.96
C SER A 365 6.13 -11.03 -0.36
N LYS A 366 5.38 -12.13 -0.37
CA LYS A 366 4.10 -12.21 0.33
C LYS A 366 4.26 -11.95 1.84
N GLU A 367 5.33 -12.48 2.43
CA GLU A 367 5.64 -12.30 3.86
C GLU A 367 5.78 -10.82 4.22
N LEU A 368 6.50 -10.04 3.40
CA LEU A 368 6.65 -8.60 3.64
C LEU A 368 5.32 -7.84 3.47
N LEU A 369 4.55 -8.13 2.42
CA LEU A 369 3.27 -7.45 2.19
C LEU A 369 2.25 -7.68 3.29
N GLU A 370 2.20 -8.90 3.84
CA GLU A 370 1.26 -9.31 4.89
C GLU A 370 1.81 -9.05 6.30
N SER A 371 3.05 -8.58 6.43
CA SER A 371 3.69 -8.35 7.73
C SER A 371 3.07 -7.17 8.47
N ASN A 372 2.56 -7.45 9.68
CA ASN A 372 2.13 -6.46 10.65
C ASN A 372 3.22 -6.16 11.71
N MET A 373 4.48 -6.51 11.42
CA MET A 373 5.58 -6.24 12.34
C MET A 373 5.97 -4.77 12.30
N HIS A 374 6.18 -4.20 13.50
CA HIS A 374 6.75 -2.87 13.65
C HIS A 374 8.25 -2.89 13.37
N GLY A 375 8.69 -2.02 12.50
CA GLY A 375 10.09 -1.95 12.06
C GLY A 375 10.36 -0.78 11.15
N THR A 376 11.52 -0.80 10.50
CA THR A 376 11.88 0.18 9.48
C THR A 376 11.94 -0.51 8.12
N LEU A 377 11.09 -0.05 7.20
CA LEU A 377 11.12 -0.46 5.81
C LEU A 377 12.20 0.34 5.07
N CYS A 378 13.14 -0.38 4.48
CA CYS A 378 14.17 0.15 3.60
C CYS A 378 13.73 -0.04 2.14
N ILE A 379 13.77 1.00 1.32
CA ILE A 379 13.40 0.95 -0.11
C ILE A 379 14.51 1.59 -0.95
N ILE A 380 15.00 0.90 -1.98
CA ILE A 380 15.88 1.54 -2.98
C ILE A 380 15.05 2.49 -3.84
N ILE A 381 15.33 3.78 -3.77
CA ILE A 381 14.61 4.84 -4.51
C ILE A 381 15.41 5.43 -5.68
N ASP A 382 16.73 5.27 -5.67
CA ASP A 382 17.60 5.61 -6.80
C ASP A 382 18.81 4.67 -6.85
N LYS A 383 19.32 4.46 -8.05
CA LYS A 383 20.45 3.58 -8.32
C LYS A 383 21.26 4.07 -9.51
N LYS A 384 22.60 4.00 -9.39
CA LYS A 384 23.52 4.19 -10.51
C LYS A 384 24.52 3.03 -10.57
N GLY A 385 24.91 2.63 -11.77
CA GLY A 385 25.87 1.54 -11.97
C GLY A 385 25.34 0.15 -11.61
N SER A 386 26.26 -0.79 -11.42
CA SER A 386 25.98 -2.22 -11.24
C SER A 386 25.73 -2.55 -9.76
N ALA A 387 24.54 -2.24 -9.26
CA ALA A 387 24.04 -2.75 -7.97
C ALA A 387 23.19 -4.04 -8.18
N PRO A 388 23.12 -4.96 -7.20
CA PRO A 388 22.47 -6.27 -7.36
C PRO A 388 20.95 -6.22 -7.54
N ARG A 389 20.25 -5.33 -6.84
CA ARG A 389 18.79 -5.14 -6.94
C ARG A 389 18.43 -3.81 -7.61
N GLY A 390 17.17 -3.65 -7.99
CA GLY A 390 16.64 -2.49 -8.71
C GLY A 390 15.95 -1.47 -7.80
N ILE A 391 15.53 -0.35 -8.39
CA ILE A 391 14.63 0.62 -7.71
C ILE A 391 13.32 -0.10 -7.37
N GLY A 392 12.81 0.13 -6.16
CA GLY A 392 11.60 -0.50 -5.63
C GLY A 392 11.84 -1.79 -4.84
N SER A 393 13.08 -2.31 -4.80
CA SER A 393 13.42 -3.42 -3.89
C SER A 393 13.36 -2.97 -2.43
N MET A 394 12.81 -3.84 -1.58
CA MET A 394 12.47 -3.53 -0.20
C MET A 394 13.07 -4.54 0.77
N MET A 395 13.26 -4.10 2.02
CA MET A 395 13.67 -4.93 3.14
C MET A 395 13.08 -4.34 4.42
N LEU A 396 12.42 -5.17 5.24
CA LEU A 396 11.92 -4.74 6.55
C LEU A 396 12.86 -5.21 7.64
N VAL A 397 13.37 -4.26 8.41
CA VAL A 397 14.21 -4.52 9.58
C VAL A 397 13.35 -4.35 10.83
N HIS A 398 13.14 -5.44 11.57
CA HIS A 398 12.36 -5.43 12.81
C HIS A 398 13.20 -6.03 13.95
N LYS A 399 12.64 -6.01 15.17
CA LYS A 399 13.35 -6.45 16.39
C LYS A 399 13.80 -7.93 16.35
N ASP A 400 13.06 -8.78 15.66
CA ASP A 400 13.26 -10.25 15.65
C ASP A 400 14.04 -10.73 14.41
N GLY A 401 14.34 -9.84 13.45
CA GLY A 401 14.97 -10.25 12.21
C GLY A 401 14.83 -9.27 11.05
N VAL A 402 14.97 -9.82 9.84
CA VAL A 402 14.88 -9.11 8.57
C VAL A 402 14.01 -9.92 7.62
N ILE A 403 13.10 -9.25 6.91
CA ILE A 403 12.26 -9.83 5.86
C ILE A 403 12.66 -9.17 4.52
N ASP A 404 12.80 -9.98 3.47
CA ASP A 404 13.30 -9.59 2.15
C ASP A 404 14.73 -9.00 2.15
N THR A 405 15.17 -8.50 0.99
CA THR A 405 16.54 -8.03 0.74
C THR A 405 16.54 -6.87 -0.25
N ILE A 406 17.42 -5.89 0.00
CA ILE A 406 17.76 -4.84 -0.97
C ILE A 406 18.99 -5.22 -1.82
N GLY A 407 19.41 -6.48 -1.77
CA GLY A 407 20.38 -7.10 -2.68
C GLY A 407 21.64 -7.66 -2.03
N GLY A 408 21.80 -7.54 -0.70
CA GLY A 408 22.91 -8.14 0.04
C GLY A 408 24.19 -7.30 0.12
N GLY A 409 25.19 -7.84 0.82
CA GLY A 409 26.55 -7.27 0.94
C GLY A 409 26.68 -6.09 1.92
N LYS A 410 27.73 -5.28 1.76
CA LYS A 410 28.09 -4.19 2.69
C LYS A 410 26.99 -3.12 2.80
N VAL A 411 26.31 -2.82 1.70
CA VAL A 411 25.21 -1.82 1.68
C VAL A 411 24.04 -2.30 2.49
N GLU A 412 23.61 -3.55 2.30
CA GLU A 412 22.51 -4.11 3.07
C GLU A 412 22.85 -4.17 4.56
N TYR A 413 24.05 -4.63 4.92
CA TYR A 413 24.50 -4.64 6.30
C TYR A 413 24.45 -3.24 6.94
N GLN A 414 24.96 -2.22 6.25
CA GLN A 414 24.93 -0.85 6.75
C GLN A 414 23.49 -0.31 6.83
N ALA A 415 22.64 -0.60 5.85
CA ALA A 415 21.23 -0.24 5.87
C ALA A 415 20.51 -0.91 7.06
N ILE A 416 20.81 -2.16 7.40
CA ILE A 416 20.25 -2.83 8.59
C ILE A 416 20.62 -2.09 9.87
N LEU A 417 21.88 -1.66 10.02
CA LEU A 417 22.31 -0.87 11.18
C LEU A 417 21.61 0.48 11.25
N ASP A 418 21.52 1.17 10.10
CA ASP A 418 20.86 2.46 10.01
C ASP A 418 19.36 2.36 10.29
N ALA A 419 18.71 1.28 9.86
CA ALA A 419 17.30 0.99 10.08
C ALA A 419 16.98 0.75 11.56
N LYS A 420 17.89 0.14 12.33
CA LYS A 420 17.71 -0.07 13.78
C LYS A 420 17.70 1.23 14.59
N GLU A 421 18.40 2.25 14.10
CA GLU A 421 18.48 3.58 14.73
C GLU A 421 17.45 4.57 14.14
N CYS A 422 16.71 4.15 13.11
CA CYS A 422 15.75 4.99 12.40
C CYS A 422 14.49 5.25 13.26
N LYS A 423 14.24 6.52 13.57
CA LYS A 423 13.05 6.98 14.33
C LYS A 423 12.07 7.80 13.50
N LYS A 424 12.52 8.25 12.34
CA LYS A 424 11.85 9.18 11.44
C LYS A 424 12.18 8.84 10.01
N VAL A 425 11.33 9.22 9.08
CA VAL A 425 11.59 9.03 7.66
C VAL A 425 12.92 9.70 7.29
N MET A 426 13.83 8.93 6.70
CA MET A 426 15.14 9.44 6.30
C MET A 426 15.63 8.80 5.01
N ILE A 427 16.55 9.47 4.34
CA ILE A 427 17.18 8.98 3.11
C ILE A 427 18.68 8.93 3.33
N LYS A 428 19.31 7.80 3.00
CA LYS A 428 20.77 7.66 2.99
C LYS A 428 21.27 7.23 1.62
N GLU A 429 22.49 7.65 1.33
CA GLU A 429 23.19 7.36 0.09
C GLU A 429 24.37 6.45 0.40
N TYR A 430 24.48 5.35 -0.34
CA TYR A 430 25.55 4.37 -0.20
C TYR A 430 26.34 4.28 -1.50
N ASP A 431 27.63 4.58 -1.41
CA ASP A 431 28.55 4.50 -2.53
C ASP A 431 29.46 3.27 -2.39
N LEU A 432 29.35 2.33 -3.34
CA LEU A 432 30.19 1.14 -3.42
C LEU A 432 31.51 1.41 -4.19
N SER A 433 31.66 2.57 -4.82
CA SER A 433 32.81 2.94 -5.67
C SER A 433 34.03 3.46 -4.89
N ASN A 434 33.93 3.60 -3.56
CA ASN A 434 35.05 4.08 -2.74
C ASN A 434 36.26 3.15 -2.79
N ALA A 435 37.45 3.74 -2.97
CA ALA A 435 38.75 3.11 -3.21
C ALA A 435 39.21 2.03 -2.19
N GLU A 436 38.51 1.86 -1.06
CA GLU A 436 38.73 0.75 -0.11
C GLU A 436 38.12 -0.59 -0.58
N SER A 437 37.26 -0.63 -1.60
CA SER A 437 36.73 -1.89 -2.17
C SER A 437 37.73 -2.58 -3.10
N ALA A 438 38.76 -1.86 -3.57
CA ALA A 438 39.83 -2.42 -4.40
C ALA A 438 40.74 -3.41 -3.66
N THR A 439 40.83 -3.31 -2.32
CA THR A 439 41.62 -4.24 -1.48
C THR A 439 40.90 -5.55 -1.15
N LEU A 440 39.59 -5.63 -1.37
CA LEU A 440 38.74 -6.80 -1.06
C LEU A 440 38.26 -7.58 -2.29
N GLY A 441 38.70 -7.22 -3.50
CA GLY A 441 38.45 -7.99 -4.72
C GLY A 441 36.99 -8.01 -5.22
N MET A 442 36.10 -7.19 -4.65
CA MET A 442 34.70 -7.06 -5.07
C MET A 442 34.50 -5.73 -5.81
N ILE A 443 34.63 -5.76 -7.14
CA ILE A 443 34.41 -4.59 -8.01
C ILE A 443 32.92 -4.54 -8.38
N CYS A 444 32.08 -4.03 -7.48
CA CYS A 444 30.71 -3.64 -7.81
C CYS A 444 30.60 -2.12 -7.69
N GLY A 445 30.83 -1.39 -8.79
CA GLY A 445 30.80 0.08 -8.85
C GLY A 445 29.37 0.64 -8.91
N GLY A 446 28.62 0.50 -7.82
CA GLY A 446 27.23 0.95 -7.73
C GLY A 446 27.00 2.04 -6.68
N TYR A 447 25.99 2.86 -6.90
CA TYR A 447 25.47 3.82 -5.93
C TYR A 447 24.00 3.51 -5.69
N ASN A 448 23.58 3.50 -4.41
CA ASN A 448 22.20 3.27 -4.00
C ASN A 448 21.72 4.40 -3.09
N LYS A 449 20.53 4.92 -3.34
CA LYS A 449 19.80 5.79 -2.43
C LYS A 449 18.66 5.01 -1.80
N VAL A 450 18.67 4.92 -0.48
CA VAL A 450 17.71 4.12 0.29
C VAL A 450 16.87 5.04 1.16
N LEU A 451 15.55 4.90 1.02
CA LEU A 451 14.55 5.51 1.88
C LEU A 451 14.26 4.57 3.04
N PHE A 452 14.22 5.12 4.25
CA PHE A 452 13.92 4.42 5.50
C PHE A 452 12.60 4.98 6.03
N ILE A 453 11.62 4.11 6.24
CA ILE A 453 10.29 4.47 6.72
C ILE A 453 9.96 3.62 7.95
N PRO A 454 9.82 4.20 9.14
CA PRO A 454 9.24 3.50 10.29
C PRO A 454 7.78 3.14 10.00
N VAL A 455 7.41 1.86 10.09
CA VAL A 455 6.07 1.34 9.72
C VAL A 455 5.48 0.35 10.71
#